data_AF-H3BFQ9-F1
#
_entry.id   AF-H3BFQ9-F1
#
_cell.length_a   1.000
_cell.length_b   1.000
_cell.length_c   1.000
_cell.angle_alpha   90.00
_cell.angle_beta   90.00
_cell.angle_gamma   90.00
#
_symmetry.space_group_name_H-M   'P 1'
#
loop_
_entity.id
_entity.type
_entity.pdbx_description
1 polymer ?
#
loop_
_entity_poly.entity_id
_entity_poly.type
_entity_poly.pdbx_seq_one_letter_code
_entity_poly.pdbx_strand_id
1 'polypeptide(L)'
;MGQQLSNQTQNVIHNLPEKVVKHAALVRDSGFLTYEEFLGRVAELNDLTAKLASGQDKCLLFEVLPGSDSSALWKVVVRIVCTKINKTTGIVEASRILNLYQFIQLYKDITSQAAGILNTDLASEVILNTDSASEGTDGNLSSAASCQASIWMGRVKQLTDEEECCICMDGRADLILPCAHSFCQKCIDKWSDRNRNCPICRLQVTGTNDSWVVSDAPTKEDMASYILNLADEAGQPHRP
;
A
#
# COMPACT_ATOMS: atom_id res chain seq x y z
N MET A 1 13.76 -1.10 -45.92
CA MET A 1 12.97 -2.03 -45.08
C MET A 1 13.53 -1.97 -43.67
N GLY A 2 12.73 -1.57 -42.66
CA GLY A 2 13.19 -1.53 -41.27
C GLY A 2 12.50 -0.52 -40.33
N GLN A 3 11.64 0.38 -40.84
CA GLN A 3 10.79 1.23 -39.99
C GLN A 3 9.47 0.51 -39.68
N GLN A 4 9.48 -0.44 -38.75
CA GLN A 4 8.22 -1.01 -38.25
C GLN A 4 8.24 -1.45 -36.77
N LEU A 5 9.30 -1.15 -36.01
CA LEU A 5 9.41 -1.51 -34.59
C LEU A 5 8.96 -0.37 -33.63
N SER A 6 8.77 0.87 -34.10
CA SER A 6 8.48 2.01 -33.21
C SER A 6 7.01 2.15 -32.79
N ASN A 7 6.07 1.64 -33.59
CA ASN A 7 4.63 1.88 -33.35
C ASN A 7 3.98 0.82 -32.43
N GLN A 8 4.61 -0.33 -32.22
CA GLN A 8 4.12 -1.33 -31.26
C GLN A 8 4.45 -0.93 -29.82
N THR A 9 5.64 -0.37 -29.56
CA THR A 9 6.07 0.04 -28.23
C THR A 9 5.31 1.28 -27.72
N GLN A 10 4.94 2.22 -28.60
CA GLN A 10 4.16 3.40 -28.22
C GLN A 10 2.69 3.06 -27.87
N ASN A 11 2.10 2.06 -28.52
CA ASN A 11 0.73 1.63 -28.21
C ASN A 11 0.61 0.83 -26.91
N VAL A 12 1.68 0.18 -26.45
CA VAL A 12 1.69 -0.57 -25.18
C VAL A 12 1.68 0.38 -23.97
N ILE A 13 2.32 1.54 -24.09
CA ILE A 13 2.38 2.54 -22.99
C ILE A 13 1.03 3.25 -22.83
N HIS A 14 0.29 3.47 -23.92
CA HIS A 14 -0.95 4.25 -23.91
C HIS A 14 -2.18 3.50 -23.36
N ASN A 15 -2.05 2.19 -23.13
CA ASN A 15 -3.10 1.32 -22.58
C ASN A 15 -2.71 0.71 -21.22
N LEU A 16 -1.68 1.24 -20.56
CA LEU A 16 -1.39 0.81 -19.19
C LEU A 16 -2.59 1.15 -18.30
N PRO A 17 -3.12 0.20 -17.53
CA PRO A 17 -4.19 0.49 -16.59
C PRO A 17 -3.78 1.67 -15.70
N GLU A 18 -4.69 2.62 -15.41
CA GLU A 18 -4.39 3.80 -14.58
C GLU A 18 -3.67 3.43 -13.27
N LYS A 19 -3.98 2.24 -12.74
CA LYS A 19 -3.31 1.66 -11.58
C LYS A 19 -1.81 1.45 -11.83
N VAL A 20 -1.39 0.87 -12.95
CA VAL A 20 0.02 0.65 -13.28
C VAL A 20 0.75 1.99 -13.44
N VAL A 21 0.10 3.01 -13.99
CA VAL A 21 0.68 4.36 -14.10
C VAL A 21 0.86 5.02 -12.73
N LYS A 22 -0.16 4.97 -11.86
CA LYS A 22 -0.08 5.45 -10.47
C LYS A 22 0.99 4.70 -9.67
N HIS A 23 1.07 3.38 -9.85
CA HIS A 23 2.11 2.55 -9.25
C HIS A 23 3.50 2.94 -9.73
N ALA A 24 3.71 3.11 -11.04
CA ALA A 24 5.01 3.48 -11.60
C ALA A 24 5.50 4.87 -11.17
N ALA A 25 4.59 5.85 -11.06
CA ALA A 25 4.94 7.20 -10.60
C ALA A 25 5.41 7.19 -9.13
N LEU A 26 4.68 6.50 -8.26
CA LEU A 26 5.01 6.38 -6.85
C LEU A 26 6.26 5.52 -6.60
N VAL A 27 6.49 4.46 -7.40
CA VAL A 27 7.74 3.69 -7.39
C VAL A 27 8.93 4.58 -7.75
N ARG A 28 8.79 5.42 -8.78
CA ARG A 28 9.81 6.40 -9.18
C ARG A 28 10.09 7.41 -8.07
N ASP A 29 9.05 7.96 -7.46
CA ASP A 29 9.17 8.90 -6.33
C ASP A 29 9.85 8.26 -5.11
N SER A 30 9.56 6.98 -4.85
CA SER A 30 10.18 6.22 -3.76
C SER A 30 11.61 5.75 -4.06
N GLY A 31 12.05 5.83 -5.32
CA GLY A 31 13.37 5.38 -5.78
C GLY A 31 14.52 6.08 -5.06
N PHE A 32 14.35 7.37 -4.76
CA PHE A 32 15.37 8.19 -4.08
C PHE A 32 15.24 8.21 -2.55
N LEU A 33 14.21 7.57 -2.00
CA LEU A 33 13.95 7.58 -0.56
C LEU A 33 15.10 6.96 0.22
N THR A 34 15.72 7.70 1.13
CA THR A 34 16.71 7.12 2.05
C THR A 34 16.02 6.37 3.18
N TYR A 35 16.74 5.46 3.85
CA TYR A 35 16.18 4.73 4.99
C TYR A 35 15.89 5.67 6.18
N GLU A 36 16.74 6.67 6.39
CA GLU A 36 16.53 7.70 7.41
C GLU A 36 15.27 8.52 7.15
N GLU A 37 15.08 8.98 5.91
CA GLU A 37 13.86 9.68 5.51
C GLU A 37 12.61 8.79 5.67
N PHE A 38 12.71 7.49 5.37
CA PHE A 38 11.63 6.54 5.57
C PHE A 38 11.25 6.42 7.05
N LEU A 39 12.21 6.21 7.94
CA LEU A 39 11.97 6.17 9.38
C LEU A 39 11.42 7.49 9.90
N GLY A 40 11.92 8.62 9.39
CA GLY A 40 11.39 9.95 9.68
C GLY A 40 9.91 10.07 9.34
N ARG A 41 9.47 9.54 8.19
CA ARG A 41 8.04 9.52 7.80
C ARG A 41 7.20 8.62 8.70
N VAL A 42 7.72 7.48 9.15
CA VAL A 42 7.02 6.61 10.12
C VAL A 42 6.81 7.34 11.44
N ALA A 43 7.84 8.01 11.95
CA ALA A 43 7.75 8.80 13.18
C ALA A 43 6.78 9.98 13.05
N GLU A 44 6.88 10.74 11.95
CA GLU A 44 5.97 11.85 11.66
C GLU A 44 4.51 11.40 11.61
N LEU A 45 4.24 10.25 10.99
CA LEU A 45 2.88 9.71 10.90
C LEU A 45 2.33 9.32 12.27
N ASN A 46 3.15 8.71 13.12
CA ASN A 46 2.78 8.42 14.52
C ASN A 46 2.47 9.70 15.30
N ASP A 47 3.30 10.74 15.16
CA ASP A 47 3.08 12.03 15.81
C ASP A 47 1.79 12.70 15.32
N LEU A 48 1.56 12.72 14.01
CA LEU A 48 0.35 13.30 13.41
C LEU A 48 -0.91 12.57 13.86
N THR A 49 -0.90 11.23 13.80
CA THR A 49 -2.06 10.44 14.21
C THR A 49 -2.31 10.49 15.71
N ALA A 50 -1.26 10.65 16.54
CA ALA A 50 -1.40 10.87 17.98
C ALA A 50 -2.01 12.26 18.29
N LYS A 51 -1.50 13.32 17.66
CA LYS A 51 -1.99 14.71 17.80
C LYS A 51 -3.46 14.82 17.40
N LEU A 52 -3.82 14.29 16.23
CA LEU A 52 -5.20 14.34 15.71
C LEU A 52 -6.16 13.39 16.46
N ALA A 53 -5.63 12.48 17.26
CA ALA A 53 -6.41 11.66 18.18
C ALA A 53 -6.44 12.24 19.61
N SER A 54 -6.00 13.48 19.83
CA SER A 54 -6.15 14.15 21.13
C SER A 54 -7.63 14.24 21.50
N GLY A 55 -7.98 13.80 22.71
CA GLY A 55 -9.38 13.70 23.15
C GLY A 55 -10.18 12.53 22.56
N GLN A 56 -9.56 11.65 21.75
CA GLN A 56 -10.18 10.42 21.24
C GLN A 56 -9.58 9.17 21.90
N ASP A 57 -10.42 8.16 22.11
CA ASP A 57 -9.99 6.87 22.69
C ASP A 57 -9.22 5.98 21.72
N LYS A 58 -9.13 6.33 20.42
CA LYS A 58 -8.55 5.48 19.37
C LYS A 58 -7.45 6.20 18.63
N CYS A 59 -6.34 5.53 18.35
CA CYS A 59 -5.29 6.02 17.46
C CYS A 59 -4.72 4.92 16.58
N LEU A 60 -3.97 5.33 15.55
CA LEU A 60 -3.16 4.44 14.74
C LEU A 60 -1.71 4.50 15.21
N LEU A 61 -1.02 3.38 15.11
CA LEU A 61 0.40 3.23 15.37
C LEU A 61 1.03 2.52 14.17
N PHE A 62 2.18 3.01 13.74
CA PHE A 62 2.95 2.50 12.62
C PHE A 62 4.32 2.03 13.11
N GLU A 63 4.64 0.78 12.83
CA GLU A 63 5.89 0.15 13.26
C GLU A 63 6.49 -0.64 12.09
N VAL A 64 7.82 -0.59 11.96
CA VAL A 64 8.51 -1.45 11.00
C VAL A 64 8.57 -2.86 11.54
N LEU A 65 8.12 -3.84 10.77
CA LEU A 65 8.18 -5.25 11.16
C LEU A 65 9.65 -5.66 11.32
N PRO A 66 10.08 -6.14 12.50
CA PRO A 66 11.47 -6.48 12.74
C PRO A 66 12.01 -7.48 11.71
N GLY A 67 13.19 -7.19 11.16
CA GLY A 67 13.85 -8.02 10.16
C GLY A 67 13.43 -7.74 8.72
N SER A 68 12.29 -7.10 8.49
CA SER A 68 11.81 -6.77 7.13
C SER A 68 12.65 -5.69 6.42
N ASP A 69 13.44 -4.91 7.16
CA ASP A 69 14.25 -3.80 6.67
C ASP A 69 15.77 -4.02 6.83
N SER A 70 16.18 -5.23 7.22
CA SER A 70 17.56 -5.57 7.56
C SER A 70 18.52 -5.74 6.36
N SER A 71 18.05 -5.49 5.13
CA SER A 71 18.79 -5.75 3.89
C SER A 71 19.03 -4.48 3.07
N ALA A 72 20.03 -4.50 2.19
CA ALA A 72 20.26 -3.41 1.23
C ALA A 72 19.06 -3.17 0.29
N LEU A 73 18.17 -4.16 0.18
CA LEU A 73 16.96 -4.13 -0.65
C LEU A 73 15.71 -3.89 0.19
N TRP A 74 15.88 -3.24 1.36
CA TRP A 74 14.81 -2.93 2.32
C TRP A 74 13.57 -2.33 1.67
N LYS A 75 13.70 -1.51 0.61
CA LYS A 75 12.55 -0.90 -0.08
C LYS A 75 11.55 -1.92 -0.63
N VAL A 76 12.04 -3.11 -0.99
CA VAL A 76 11.23 -4.21 -1.52
C VAL A 76 10.65 -5.06 -0.39
N VAL A 77 11.46 -5.32 0.62
CA VAL A 77 11.15 -6.29 1.68
C VAL A 77 10.52 -5.68 2.92
N VAL A 78 10.63 -4.37 3.13
CA VAL A 78 10.09 -3.69 4.31
C VAL A 78 8.60 -3.89 4.42
N ARG A 79 8.16 -4.17 5.63
CA ARG A 79 6.77 -4.34 6.00
C ARG A 79 6.48 -3.40 7.16
N ILE A 80 5.43 -2.61 7.02
CA ILE A 80 5.01 -1.62 8.01
C ILE A 80 3.70 -2.10 8.60
N VAL A 81 3.70 -2.40 9.89
CA VAL A 81 2.50 -2.78 10.63
C VAL A 81 1.76 -1.50 10.99
N CYS A 82 0.50 -1.39 10.57
CA CYS A 82 -0.43 -0.37 11.02
C CYS A 82 -1.40 -1.01 12.01
N THR A 83 -1.41 -0.53 13.24
CA THR A 83 -2.24 -1.04 14.32
C THR A 83 -3.19 0.05 14.80
N LYS A 84 -4.48 -0.26 14.84
CA LYS A 84 -5.48 0.57 15.52
C LYS A 84 -5.64 0.09 16.95
N ILE A 85 -5.35 0.97 17.89
CA ILE A 85 -5.45 0.67 19.32
C ILE A 85 -6.47 1.57 20.01
N ASN A 86 -7.10 1.04 21.04
CA ASN A 86 -7.84 1.83 22.02
C ASN A 86 -6.87 2.28 23.12
N LYS A 87 -6.62 3.58 23.24
CA LYS A 87 -5.64 4.18 24.18
C LYS A 87 -5.98 3.89 25.65
N THR A 88 -7.27 3.86 25.97
CA THR A 88 -7.76 3.73 27.34
C THR A 88 -7.64 2.29 27.84
N THR A 89 -7.85 1.32 26.97
CA THR A 89 -7.82 -0.11 27.31
C THR A 89 -6.53 -0.81 26.91
N GLY A 90 -5.73 -0.22 26.02
CA GLY A 90 -4.56 -0.84 25.41
C GLY A 90 -4.89 -1.96 24.40
N ILE A 91 -6.17 -2.16 24.08
CA ILE A 91 -6.60 -3.25 23.20
C ILE A 91 -6.37 -2.88 21.74
N VAL A 92 -5.81 -3.84 20.98
CA VAL A 92 -5.72 -3.77 19.52
C VAL A 92 -7.09 -4.06 18.89
N GLU A 93 -7.67 -3.08 18.20
CA GLU A 93 -8.95 -3.24 17.48
C GLU A 93 -8.75 -3.82 16.08
N ALA A 94 -7.66 -3.46 15.40
CA ALA A 94 -7.33 -3.93 14.07
C ALA A 94 -5.82 -3.82 13.81
N SER A 95 -5.29 -4.69 12.96
CA SER A 95 -3.90 -4.63 12.49
C SER A 95 -3.84 -5.04 11.02
N ARG A 96 -3.01 -4.35 10.25
CA ARG A 96 -2.74 -4.59 8.83
C ARG A 96 -1.28 -4.36 8.52
N ILE A 97 -0.75 -5.09 7.54
CA ILE A 97 0.64 -4.96 7.10
C ILE A 97 0.64 -4.26 5.74
N LEU A 98 1.46 -3.23 5.63
CA LEU A 98 1.67 -2.45 4.42
C LEU A 98 3.06 -2.74 3.85
N ASN A 99 3.18 -2.80 2.53
CA ASN A 99 4.47 -2.65 1.87
C ASN A 99 4.88 -1.16 1.79
N LEU A 100 6.12 -0.88 1.37
CA LEU A 100 6.62 0.50 1.28
C LEU A 100 5.71 1.39 0.42
N TYR A 101 5.22 0.87 -0.69
CA TYR A 101 4.37 1.61 -1.61
C TYR A 101 3.06 2.06 -0.96
N GLN A 102 2.33 1.11 -0.36
CA GLN A 102 1.06 1.37 0.33
C GLN A 102 1.27 2.35 1.49
N PHE A 103 2.38 2.22 2.23
CA PHE A 103 2.74 3.14 3.28
C PHE A 103 2.99 4.57 2.75
N ILE A 104 3.76 4.74 1.68
CA ILE A 104 4.02 6.07 1.10
C ILE A 104 2.74 6.73 0.59
N GLN A 105 1.84 5.95 -0.03
CA GLN A 105 0.55 6.45 -0.46
C GLN A 105 -0.30 6.90 0.73
N LEU A 106 -0.38 6.07 1.79
CA LEU A 106 -1.09 6.41 3.01
C LEU A 106 -0.51 7.65 3.70
N TYR A 107 0.81 7.77 3.76
CA TYR A 107 1.50 8.91 4.32
C TYR A 107 1.11 10.21 3.59
N LYS A 108 1.09 10.20 2.25
CA LYS A 108 0.63 11.36 1.44
C LYS A 108 -0.84 11.68 1.70
N ASP A 109 -1.70 10.65 1.78
CA ASP A 109 -3.14 10.82 2.05
C ASP A 109 -3.39 11.42 3.45
N ILE A 110 -2.68 10.94 4.50
CA ILE A 110 -2.86 11.43 5.88
C ILE A 110 -2.28 12.83 6.06
N THR A 111 -1.06 13.08 5.58
CA THR A 111 -0.41 14.41 5.72
C THR A 111 -1.20 15.51 5.00
N SER A 112 -1.75 15.23 3.82
CA SER A 112 -2.60 16.19 3.09
C SER A 112 -3.92 16.48 3.82
N GLN A 113 -4.53 15.48 4.46
CA GLN A 113 -5.74 15.67 5.27
C GLN A 113 -5.45 16.43 6.58
N ALA A 114 -4.33 16.12 7.24
CA ALA A 114 -3.89 16.76 8.48
C ALA A 114 -3.68 18.27 8.31
N ALA A 115 -3.11 18.70 7.19
CA ALA A 115 -2.93 20.12 6.88
C ALA A 115 -4.26 20.89 6.82
N GLY A 116 -5.36 20.26 6.39
CA GLY A 116 -6.69 20.88 6.39
C GLY A 116 -7.31 20.99 7.80
N ILE A 117 -7.09 19.98 8.65
CA ILE A 117 -7.70 19.89 9.99
C ILE A 117 -6.98 20.82 10.98
N LEU A 118 -5.65 20.82 11.00
CA LEU A 118 -4.87 21.65 11.92
C LEU A 118 -5.08 23.16 11.68
N ASN A 119 -5.37 23.56 10.43
CA ASN A 119 -5.75 24.94 10.11
C ASN A 119 -7.14 25.33 10.66
N THR A 120 -8.01 24.35 10.88
CA THR A 120 -9.37 24.56 11.43
C THR A 120 -9.35 24.63 12.96
N ASP A 121 -8.50 23.84 13.62
CA ASP A 121 -8.30 23.90 15.07
C ASP A 121 -7.64 25.22 15.50
N LEU A 122 -6.66 25.73 14.74
CA LEU A 122 -6.04 27.03 15.01
C LEU A 122 -7.02 28.20 14.83
N ALA A 123 -7.95 28.09 13.87
CA ALA A 123 -9.02 29.07 13.69
C ALA A 123 -10.06 29.01 14.83
N SER A 124 -10.27 27.84 15.44
CA SER A 124 -11.17 27.64 16.57
C SER A 124 -10.57 28.16 17.89
N GLU A 125 -9.25 28.15 18.04
CA GLU A 125 -8.54 28.74 19.19
C GLU A 125 -8.54 30.27 19.19
N VAL A 126 -8.61 30.92 18.03
CA VAL A 126 -8.60 32.39 17.89
C VAL A 126 -9.95 33.04 18.28
N ILE A 127 -11.06 32.28 18.30
CA ILE A 127 -12.41 32.83 18.52
C ILE A 127 -12.74 33.06 20.01
N LEU A 128 -11.89 32.65 20.96
CA LEU A 128 -12.18 32.83 22.40
C LEU A 128 -11.82 34.22 22.98
N ASN A 129 -11.35 35.17 22.18
CA ASN A 129 -10.93 36.50 22.69
C ASN A 129 -11.67 37.69 22.08
N THR A 130 -12.99 37.61 21.87
CA THR A 130 -13.79 38.82 21.67
C THR A 130 -15.19 38.66 22.29
N ASP A 131 -15.38 39.31 23.44
CA ASP A 131 -16.70 39.57 24.04
C ASP A 131 -17.62 40.27 23.02
N SER A 132 -18.80 39.71 22.73
CA SER A 132 -20.11 40.40 22.80
C SER A 132 -21.24 39.60 22.12
N ALA A 133 -22.29 39.37 22.92
CA ALA A 133 -23.67 38.94 22.63
C ALA A 133 -24.17 38.82 21.17
N SER A 134 -24.64 37.63 20.79
CA SER A 134 -25.89 37.45 20.03
C SER A 134 -26.44 36.02 20.18
N GLU A 135 -27.77 35.94 20.28
CA GLU A 135 -28.56 34.73 20.51
C GLU A 135 -28.68 33.85 19.25
N GLY A 136 -28.68 32.53 19.47
CA GLY A 136 -29.53 31.59 18.74
C GLY A 136 -29.09 31.14 17.34
N THR A 137 -28.26 30.09 17.28
CA THR A 137 -28.43 29.05 16.26
C THR A 137 -28.03 27.69 16.82
N ASP A 138 -28.96 26.75 16.72
CA ASP A 138 -28.93 25.43 17.34
C ASP A 138 -27.66 24.64 17.06
N GLY A 139 -27.17 24.02 18.13
CA GLY A 139 -26.00 23.18 18.13
C GLY A 139 -26.15 21.98 17.20
N ASN A 140 -25.19 21.86 16.27
CA ASN A 140 -24.84 20.58 15.67
C ASN A 140 -23.39 20.24 16.02
N LEU A 141 -23.09 20.34 17.31
CA LEU A 141 -21.77 20.14 17.91
C LEU A 141 -21.66 18.73 18.50
N SER A 142 -21.98 17.69 17.72
CA SER A 142 -21.85 16.29 18.15
C SER A 142 -22.28 15.33 17.03
N SER A 143 -21.40 15.01 16.08
CA SER A 143 -21.52 13.82 15.20
C SER A 143 -20.33 13.66 14.24
N ALA A 144 -19.66 14.74 13.85
CA ALA A 144 -18.65 14.71 12.77
C ALA A 144 -17.20 14.35 13.21
N ALA A 145 -16.90 14.22 14.51
CA ALA A 145 -15.64 13.63 14.99
C ALA A 145 -15.70 12.09 14.97
N SER A 146 -16.18 11.52 13.86
CA SER A 146 -16.02 10.10 13.56
C SER A 146 -14.53 9.77 13.71
N CYS A 147 -14.17 8.86 14.62
CA CYS A 147 -12.78 8.67 15.06
C CYS A 147 -11.83 8.67 13.85
N GLN A 148 -10.90 9.63 13.75
CA GLN A 148 -10.01 9.76 12.59
C GLN A 148 -9.22 8.46 12.34
N ALA A 149 -8.87 7.78 13.43
CA ALA A 149 -8.29 6.45 13.41
C ALA A 149 -9.13 5.41 12.66
N SER A 150 -10.47 5.45 12.76
CA SER A 150 -11.35 4.55 12.00
C SER A 150 -11.38 4.90 10.51
N ILE A 151 -11.37 6.19 10.15
CA ILE A 151 -11.36 6.66 8.76
C ILE A 151 -10.06 6.22 8.08
N TRP A 152 -8.91 6.53 8.68
CA TRP A 152 -7.62 6.13 8.15
C TRP A 152 -7.42 4.62 8.16
N MET A 153 -7.96 3.90 9.16
CA MET A 153 -7.94 2.43 9.12
C MET A 153 -8.77 1.88 7.96
N GLY A 154 -9.91 2.50 7.63
CA GLY A 154 -10.68 2.18 6.42
C GLY A 154 -9.86 2.41 5.15
N ARG A 155 -9.03 3.46 5.12
CA ARG A 155 -8.14 3.74 4.00
C ARG A 155 -6.99 2.73 3.89
N VAL A 156 -6.38 2.36 5.02
CA VAL A 156 -5.38 1.28 5.10
C VAL A 156 -5.98 -0.02 4.57
N LYS A 157 -7.18 -0.38 5.02
CA LYS A 157 -7.90 -1.55 4.52
C LYS A 157 -8.05 -1.49 3.00
N GLN A 158 -8.51 -0.36 2.45
CA GLN A 158 -8.63 -0.22 1.00
C GLN A 158 -7.30 -0.39 0.24
N LEU A 159 -6.18 0.08 0.78
CA LEU A 159 -4.86 -0.07 0.16
C LEU A 159 -4.34 -1.51 0.22
N THR A 160 -4.72 -2.27 1.25
CA THR A 160 -4.30 -3.67 1.42
C THR A 160 -5.23 -4.66 0.74
N ASP A 161 -6.53 -4.36 0.65
CA ASP A 161 -7.54 -5.22 0.02
C ASP A 161 -7.29 -5.40 -1.49
N GLU A 162 -6.59 -4.47 -2.15
CA GLU A 162 -6.20 -4.63 -3.56
C GLU A 162 -5.24 -5.82 -3.78
N GLU A 163 -4.55 -6.27 -2.74
CA GLU A 163 -3.68 -7.44 -2.75
C GLU A 163 -4.36 -8.68 -2.12
N GLU A 164 -5.64 -8.58 -1.71
CA GLU A 164 -6.41 -9.70 -1.17
C GLU A 164 -7.19 -10.43 -2.27
N CYS A 165 -7.30 -11.75 -2.13
CA CYS A 165 -8.05 -12.58 -3.04
C CYS A 165 -9.55 -12.27 -2.92
N CYS A 166 -10.16 -11.84 -4.02
CA CYS A 166 -11.59 -11.51 -4.07
C CYS A 166 -12.55 -12.69 -3.80
N ILE A 167 -12.06 -13.93 -3.74
CA ILE A 167 -12.87 -15.12 -3.42
C ILE A 167 -12.93 -15.37 -1.92
N CYS A 168 -11.79 -15.33 -1.21
CA CYS A 168 -11.74 -15.62 0.22
C CYS A 168 -11.60 -14.41 1.12
N MET A 169 -11.27 -13.22 0.58
CA MET A 169 -11.05 -11.98 1.33
C MET A 169 -10.04 -12.15 2.48
N ASP A 170 -8.99 -12.94 2.24
CA ASP A 170 -7.99 -13.31 3.27
C ASP A 170 -6.61 -13.58 2.65
N GLY A 171 -6.52 -14.54 1.73
CA GLY A 171 -5.25 -14.89 1.08
C GLY A 171 -4.77 -13.82 0.09
N ARG A 172 -3.44 -13.66 -0.07
CA ARG A 172 -2.86 -12.75 -1.07
C ARG A 172 -3.27 -13.13 -2.50
N ALA A 173 -3.60 -12.16 -3.34
CA ALA A 173 -3.95 -12.35 -4.75
C ALA A 173 -2.69 -12.51 -5.63
N ASP A 174 -1.93 -13.57 -5.38
CA ASP A 174 -0.62 -13.85 -5.96
C ASP A 174 -0.65 -14.66 -7.26
N LEU A 175 -1.78 -15.28 -7.63
CA LEU A 175 -1.92 -16.01 -8.88
C LEU A 175 -2.68 -15.19 -9.93
N ILE A 176 -2.03 -14.87 -11.04
CA ILE A 176 -2.58 -14.11 -12.16
C ILE A 176 -2.95 -15.07 -13.30
N LEU A 177 -4.23 -15.09 -13.67
CA LEU A 177 -4.72 -15.84 -14.84
C LEU A 177 -4.40 -15.10 -16.15
N PRO A 178 -4.44 -15.77 -17.32
CA PRO A 178 -4.16 -15.14 -18.64
C PRO A 178 -5.03 -13.92 -18.96
N CYS A 179 -6.21 -13.82 -18.33
CA CYS A 179 -7.10 -12.67 -18.43
C CYS A 179 -6.72 -11.49 -17.51
N ALA A 180 -5.56 -11.53 -16.85
CA ALA A 180 -5.04 -10.56 -15.90
C ALA A 180 -5.86 -10.38 -14.60
N HIS A 181 -6.73 -11.33 -14.26
CA HIS A 181 -7.38 -11.37 -12.96
C HIS A 181 -6.56 -12.16 -11.94
N SER A 182 -6.46 -11.63 -10.72
CA SER A 182 -5.61 -12.16 -9.65
C SER A 182 -6.43 -12.77 -8.51
N PHE A 183 -5.92 -13.85 -7.94
CA PHE A 183 -6.55 -14.60 -6.84
C PHE A 183 -5.47 -15.28 -5.99
N CYS A 184 -5.80 -15.80 -4.81
CA CYS A 184 -4.86 -16.65 -4.08
C CYS A 184 -4.85 -18.06 -4.68
N GLN A 185 -3.69 -18.71 -4.63
CA GLN A 185 -3.49 -20.08 -5.13
C GLN A 185 -4.59 -21.04 -4.61
N LYS A 186 -4.85 -21.04 -3.29
CA LYS A 186 -5.84 -21.92 -2.65
C LYS A 186 -7.25 -21.79 -3.23
N CYS A 187 -7.66 -20.59 -3.63
CA CYS A 187 -8.99 -20.36 -4.18
C CYS A 187 -9.09 -20.79 -5.63
N ILE A 188 -8.03 -20.58 -6.42
CA ILE A 188 -8.02 -21.01 -7.82
C ILE A 188 -7.84 -22.50 -7.96
N ASP A 189 -7.04 -23.16 -7.12
CA ASP A 189 -6.92 -24.62 -7.12
C ASP A 189 -8.30 -25.26 -6.95
N LYS A 190 -9.03 -24.86 -5.90
CA LYS A 190 -10.41 -25.32 -5.62
C LYS A 190 -11.38 -25.03 -6.75
N TRP A 191 -11.25 -23.89 -7.42
CA TRP A 191 -12.11 -23.54 -8.56
C TRP A 191 -11.79 -24.39 -9.79
N SER A 192 -10.50 -24.60 -10.04
CA SER A 192 -9.96 -25.33 -11.20
C SER A 192 -10.32 -26.81 -11.21
N ASP A 193 -10.59 -27.39 -10.04
CA ASP A 193 -11.10 -28.77 -9.89
C ASP A 193 -12.39 -29.02 -10.67
N ARG A 194 -13.22 -27.97 -10.84
CA ARG A 194 -14.55 -28.08 -11.47
C ARG A 194 -14.73 -27.17 -12.68
N ASN A 195 -13.93 -26.11 -12.81
CA ASN A 195 -14.12 -25.08 -13.82
C ASN A 195 -12.78 -24.69 -14.46
N ARG A 196 -12.71 -24.68 -15.79
CA ARG A 196 -11.54 -24.21 -16.54
C ARG A 196 -11.69 -22.77 -17.05
N ASN A 197 -12.32 -21.92 -16.26
CA ASN A 197 -12.57 -20.52 -16.63
C ASN A 197 -12.27 -19.56 -15.48
N CYS A 198 -12.01 -18.30 -15.80
CA CYS A 198 -11.82 -17.27 -14.80
C CYS A 198 -13.11 -17.06 -13.98
N PRO A 199 -13.05 -17.03 -12.63
CA PRO A 199 -14.20 -16.73 -11.77
C PRO A 199 -14.86 -15.37 -12.04
N ILE A 200 -14.08 -14.40 -12.55
CA ILE A 200 -14.55 -13.03 -12.82
C ILE A 200 -15.09 -12.90 -14.24
N CYS A 201 -14.26 -13.14 -15.26
CA CYS A 201 -14.62 -12.85 -16.64
C CYS A 201 -15.06 -14.07 -17.45
N ARG A 202 -15.03 -15.27 -16.86
CA ARG A 202 -15.40 -16.56 -17.49
C ARG A 202 -14.60 -16.92 -18.74
N LEU A 203 -13.50 -16.20 -19.04
CA LEU A 203 -12.58 -16.57 -20.10
C LEU A 203 -11.98 -17.96 -19.79
N GLN A 204 -11.95 -18.84 -20.79
CA GLN A 204 -11.34 -20.16 -20.63
C GLN A 204 -9.84 -20.03 -20.39
N VAL A 205 -9.35 -20.79 -19.42
CA VAL A 205 -7.92 -20.90 -19.11
C VAL A 205 -7.42 -22.13 -19.87
N THR A 206 -6.93 -21.91 -21.10
CA THR A 206 -6.50 -22.96 -22.02
C THR A 206 -5.01 -23.25 -21.88
N GLY A 207 -4.60 -23.85 -20.76
CA GLY A 207 -3.21 -24.29 -20.57
C GLY A 207 -2.84 -24.42 -19.09
N THR A 208 -2.15 -25.49 -18.71
CA THR A 208 -1.62 -25.68 -17.35
C THR A 208 -0.37 -24.83 -17.07
N ASN A 209 0.11 -24.07 -18.06
CA ASN A 209 1.37 -23.31 -18.03
C ASN A 209 1.21 -21.79 -18.25
N ASP A 210 -0.03 -21.27 -18.37
CA ASP A 210 -0.26 -19.84 -18.67
C ASP A 210 -0.67 -19.02 -17.44
N SER A 211 -0.76 -19.65 -16.26
CA SER A 211 -0.97 -18.95 -15.00
C SER A 211 0.37 -18.52 -14.40
N TRP A 212 0.51 -17.23 -14.15
CA TRP A 212 1.71 -16.68 -13.53
C TRP A 212 1.49 -16.57 -12.03
N VAL A 213 2.30 -17.25 -11.25
CA VAL A 213 2.43 -16.95 -9.82
C VAL A 213 3.33 -15.73 -9.73
N VAL A 214 2.84 -14.66 -9.11
CA VAL A 214 3.68 -13.57 -8.63
C VAL A 214 4.58 -14.21 -7.58
N SER A 215 5.82 -14.47 -7.95
CA SER A 215 6.82 -14.97 -7.03
C SER A 215 6.87 -14.06 -5.80
N ASP A 216 6.96 -14.66 -4.61
CA ASP A 216 7.31 -13.89 -3.41
C ASP A 216 8.55 -13.03 -3.70
N ALA A 217 8.66 -11.89 -3.00
CA ALA A 217 9.84 -11.06 -3.11
C ALA A 217 11.09 -11.94 -2.92
N PRO A 218 12.06 -11.90 -3.85
CA PRO A 218 13.23 -12.78 -3.79
C PRO A 218 13.93 -12.58 -2.45
N THR A 219 14.39 -13.68 -1.84
CA THR A 219 15.10 -13.62 -0.57
C THR A 219 16.41 -12.85 -0.73
N LYS A 220 17.01 -12.41 0.38
CA LYS A 220 18.31 -11.73 0.34
C LYS A 220 19.36 -12.61 -0.32
N GLU A 221 19.24 -13.92 -0.10
CA GLU A 221 20.05 -14.98 -0.68
C GLU A 221 19.82 -15.08 -2.19
N ASP A 222 18.56 -15.13 -2.65
CA ASP A 222 18.22 -15.16 -4.08
C ASP A 222 18.78 -13.95 -4.83
N MET A 223 18.65 -12.76 -4.24
CA MET A 223 19.16 -11.51 -4.82
C MET A 223 20.68 -11.48 -4.84
N ALA A 224 21.35 -11.97 -3.78
CA ALA A 224 22.80 -12.07 -3.73
C ALA A 224 23.33 -13.07 -4.76
N SER A 225 22.72 -14.25 -4.87
CA SER A 225 23.06 -15.27 -5.86
C SER A 225 22.90 -14.75 -7.27
N TYR A 226 21.81 -14.03 -7.57
CA TYR A 226 21.61 -13.42 -8.89
C TYR A 226 22.70 -12.39 -9.24
N ILE A 227 23.06 -11.51 -8.30
CA ILE A 227 24.13 -10.52 -8.50
C ILE A 227 25.48 -11.18 -8.71
N LEU A 228 25.80 -12.24 -7.95
CA LEU A 228 27.04 -12.99 -8.08
C LEU A 228 27.13 -13.72 -9.43
N ASN A 229 26.02 -14.33 -9.87
CA ASN A 229 25.97 -14.99 -11.18
C ASN A 229 26.17 -13.99 -12.33
N LEU A 230 25.61 -12.78 -12.23
CA LEU A 230 25.84 -11.72 -13.23
C LEU A 230 27.31 -11.25 -13.27
N ALA A 231 27.98 -11.22 -12.12
CA ALA A 231 29.40 -10.87 -12.04
C ALA A 231 30.29 -11.96 -12.65
N ASP A 232 29.93 -13.24 -12.46
CA ASP A 232 30.63 -14.38 -13.03
C ASP A 232 30.44 -14.48 -14.56
N GLU A 233 29.24 -14.18 -15.07
CA GLU A 233 28.97 -14.12 -16.51
C GLU A 233 29.70 -12.97 -17.21
N ALA A 234 29.80 -11.81 -16.56
CA ALA A 234 30.59 -10.68 -17.05
C ALA A 234 32.12 -10.97 -17.03
N GLY A 235 32.54 -11.98 -16.26
CA GLY A 235 33.93 -12.42 -16.11
C GLY A 235 34.36 -13.54 -17.07
N GLN A 236 33.44 -14.16 -17.82
CA GLN A 236 33.80 -15.19 -18.80
C GLN A 236 34.00 -14.56 -20.18
N PRO A 237 35.25 -14.46 -20.69
CA PRO A 237 35.43 -14.15 -22.11
C PRO A 237 34.77 -15.29 -22.90
N HIS A 238 33.88 -14.95 -23.83
CA HIS A 238 33.41 -15.89 -24.86
C HIS A 238 34.61 -16.64 -25.42
N ARG A 239 34.72 -17.93 -25.09
CA ARG A 239 35.76 -18.78 -25.65
C ARG A 239 35.41 -19.01 -27.12
N PRO A 240 36.36 -18.81 -28.07
CA PRO A 240 36.08 -18.82 -29.49
C PRO A 240 35.59 -20.18 -30.01
#